data_AF-A0A963QDN1-F1
#
_entry.id   AF-A0A963QDN1-F1
#
_cell.length_a   1.000
_cell.length_b   1.000
_cell.length_c   1.000
_cell.angle_alpha   90.00
_cell.angle_beta   90.00
_cell.angle_gamma   90.00
#
_symmetry.space_group_name_H-M   'P 1'
#
loop_
_entity.id
_entity.type
_entity.pdbx_description
1 polymer ?
#
loop_
_entity_poly.entity_id
_entity_poly.type
_entity_poly.pdbx_seq_one_letter_code
_entity_poly.pdbx_strand_id
1 'polypeptide(L)'
;MADDNKLRFTEREALFYHETIRPGKIEIIASKPMATQRDLSLAYSPGVAAPVEAIAADPAKAAIYTARSNLVAVISNGTAILGLGNLGALASKPVMEGK
;
A
#
# COMPACT_ATOMS: atom_id res chain seq x y z
N MET A 1 10.86 39.85 -5.95
CA MET A 1 11.19 39.19 -4.68
C MET A 1 9.90 38.60 -4.17
N ALA A 2 9.61 37.35 -4.54
CA ALA A 2 8.44 36.63 -4.03
C ALA A 2 8.91 35.83 -2.82
N ASP A 3 8.22 36.09 -1.72
CA ASP A 3 8.47 35.64 -0.37
C ASP A 3 8.61 34.10 -0.29
N ASP A 4 9.85 33.64 -0.08
CA ASP A 4 10.26 32.23 -0.12
C ASP A 4 10.06 31.55 1.25
N ASN A 5 8.89 31.81 1.85
CA ASN A 5 8.44 31.14 3.07
C ASN A 5 7.69 29.84 2.71
N LYS A 6 8.29 29.03 1.83
CA LYS A 6 7.90 27.63 1.62
C LYS A 6 8.52 26.83 2.75
N LEU A 7 7.70 26.21 3.60
CA LEU A 7 8.07 25.18 4.59
C LEU A 7 9.38 24.46 4.22
N ARG A 8 10.51 24.94 4.76
CA ARG A 8 11.84 24.39 4.45
C ARG A 8 12.16 23.32 5.48
N PHE A 9 12.27 22.07 5.03
CA PHE A 9 12.86 20.98 5.80
C PHE A 9 14.30 20.76 5.34
N THR A 10 15.13 20.22 6.23
CA THR A 10 16.49 19.77 5.94
C THR A 10 16.48 18.38 5.32
N GLU A 11 17.54 18.02 4.58
CA GLU A 11 17.72 16.67 4.05
C GLU A 11 17.64 15.61 5.16
N ARG A 12 18.25 15.89 6.31
CA ARG A 12 18.20 15.02 7.49
C ARG A 12 16.79 14.77 7.97
N GLU A 13 15.94 15.81 8.01
CA GLU A 13 14.54 15.64 8.40
C GLU A 13 13.77 14.76 7.42
N ALA A 14 14.00 14.92 6.12
CA ALA A 14 13.35 14.08 5.11
C ALA A 14 13.77 12.61 5.21
N LEU A 15 15.06 12.34 5.42
CA LEU A 15 15.58 10.99 5.61
C LEU A 15 15.05 10.37 6.91
N PHE A 16 15.14 11.11 8.02
CA PHE A 16 14.68 10.66 9.33
C PHE A 16 13.17 10.33 9.32
N TYR A 17 12.37 11.14 8.61
CA TYR A 17 10.93 10.89 8.42
C TYR A 17 10.65 9.54 7.73
N HIS A 18 11.47 9.12 6.76
CA HIS A 18 11.29 7.84 6.06
C HIS A 18 11.91 6.64 6.81
N GLU A 19 12.82 6.88 7.76
CA GLU A 19 13.57 5.85 8.48
C GLU A 19 12.92 5.45 9.81
N THR A 20 12.35 6.41 10.54
CA THR A 20 12.05 6.24 11.98
C THR A 20 10.60 5.89 12.30
N ILE A 21 10.37 5.35 13.50
CA ILE A 21 9.15 4.68 13.96
C ILE A 21 8.89 3.37 13.20
N ARG A 22 8.65 3.48 11.89
CA ARG A 22 8.55 2.36 10.96
C ARG A 22 9.03 2.86 9.58
N PRO A 23 10.00 2.18 8.94
CA PRO A 23 10.47 2.59 7.62
C PRO A 23 9.37 2.60 6.55
N GLY A 24 9.42 3.60 5.66
CA GLY A 24 8.45 3.77 4.58
C GLY A 24 7.18 4.51 5.01
N LYS A 25 6.21 4.62 4.10
CA LYS A 25 4.98 5.41 4.30
C LYS A 25 3.69 4.59 4.23
N ILE A 26 3.80 3.30 3.95
CA ILE A 26 2.65 2.41 3.80
C ILE A 26 2.67 1.32 4.88
N GLU A 27 1.48 0.94 5.33
CA GLU A 27 1.28 -0.24 6.18
C GLU A 27 0.04 -1.01 5.73
N ILE A 28 -0.01 -2.31 6.07
CA ILE A 28 -1.15 -3.17 5.82
C ILE A 28 -1.76 -3.52 7.17
N ILE A 29 -3.02 -3.13 7.36
CA ILE A 29 -3.79 -3.44 8.57
C ILE A 29 -4.97 -4.34 8.18
N ALA A 30 -5.24 -5.35 9.01
CA ALA A 30 -6.41 -6.20 8.85
C ALA A 30 -7.70 -5.38 8.97
N SER A 31 -8.59 -5.49 7.98
CA SER A 31 -9.89 -4.79 7.97
C SER A 31 -11.01 -5.55 8.68
N LYS A 32 -10.76 -6.80 9.08
CA LYS A 32 -11.70 -7.68 9.78
C LYS A 32 -11.13 -8.07 11.14
N PRO A 33 -11.96 -8.29 12.17
CA PRO A 33 -11.51 -8.87 13.44
C PRO A 33 -10.80 -10.20 13.22
N MET A 34 -9.73 -10.43 13.96
CA MET A 34 -8.94 -11.68 13.95
C MET A 34 -8.51 -12.05 15.39
N ALA A 35 -9.33 -11.72 16.38
CA ALA A 35 -8.95 -11.80 17.80
C ALA A 35 -9.32 -13.15 18.44
N THR A 36 -10.28 -13.88 17.86
CA THR A 36 -10.78 -15.15 18.40
C THR A 36 -10.49 -16.33 17.47
N GLN A 37 -10.55 -17.55 18.01
CA GLN A 37 -10.48 -18.77 17.18
C GLN A 37 -11.55 -18.78 16.09
N ARG A 38 -12.76 -18.28 16.40
CA ARG A 38 -13.85 -18.16 15.44
C ARG A 38 -13.48 -17.20 14.32
N ASP A 39 -12.94 -16.04 14.64
CA ASP A 39 -12.52 -15.05 13.64
C ASP A 39 -11.44 -15.63 12.73
N LEU A 40 -10.45 -16.31 13.29
CA LEU A 40 -9.39 -16.98 12.53
C LEU A 40 -9.94 -18.09 11.62
N SER A 41 -10.92 -18.85 12.12
CA SER A 41 -11.60 -19.90 11.35
C SER A 41 -12.43 -19.34 10.19
N LEU A 42 -12.89 -18.08 10.29
CA LEU A 42 -13.61 -17.38 9.21
C LEU A 42 -12.65 -16.70 8.22
N ALA A 43 -11.60 -16.06 8.73
CA ALA A 43 -10.61 -15.35 7.91
C ALA A 43 -9.68 -16.29 7.15
N TYR A 44 -9.51 -17.52 7.66
CA TYR A 44 -8.65 -18.54 7.07
C TYR A 44 -9.39 -19.89 7.01
N SER A 45 -8.68 -21.00 7.08
CA SER A 45 -9.29 -22.33 7.06
C SER A 45 -10.15 -22.59 8.32
N PRO A 46 -11.34 -23.20 8.17
CA PRO A 46 -11.96 -23.64 6.91
C PRO A 46 -12.82 -22.57 6.20
N GLY A 47 -13.13 -21.44 6.84
CA GLY A 47 -14.12 -20.46 6.38
C GLY A 47 -13.79 -19.77 5.05
N VAL A 48 -12.50 -19.59 4.74
CA VAL A 48 -12.02 -19.00 3.49
C VAL A 48 -12.43 -19.80 2.24
N ALA A 49 -12.80 -21.07 2.38
CA ALA A 49 -13.28 -21.89 1.26
C ALA A 49 -14.56 -21.32 0.63
N ALA A 50 -15.48 -20.76 1.44
CA ALA A 50 -16.75 -20.24 0.96
C ALA A 50 -16.62 -19.10 -0.06
N PRO A 51 -15.84 -18.02 0.18
CA PRO A 51 -15.62 -16.99 -0.83
C PRO A 51 -14.82 -17.53 -2.04
N VAL A 52 -13.93 -18.51 -1.88
CA VAL A 52 -13.19 -19.13 -2.99
C VAL A 52 -14.15 -19.85 -3.95
N GLU A 53 -15.00 -20.74 -3.44
CA GLU A 53 -16.01 -21.44 -4.24
C GLU A 53 -16.99 -20.47 -4.89
N ALA A 54 -17.41 -19.43 -4.17
CA ALA A 54 -18.31 -18.41 -4.71
C ALA A 54 -17.67 -17.63 -5.87
N ILE A 55 -16.38 -17.29 -5.80
CA ILE A 55 -15.64 -16.62 -6.88
C ILE A 55 -15.37 -17.57 -8.04
N ALA A 56 -15.11 -18.86 -7.77
CA ALA A 56 -14.94 -19.87 -8.81
C ALA A 56 -16.22 -20.05 -9.63
N ALA A 57 -17.39 -20.02 -8.97
CA ALA A 57 -18.69 -20.06 -9.63
C ALA A 57 -19.04 -18.76 -10.36
N ASP A 58 -18.64 -17.61 -9.81
CA ASP A 58 -18.87 -16.29 -10.40
C ASP A 58 -17.69 -15.34 -10.13
N PRO A 59 -16.80 -15.14 -11.12
CA PRO A 59 -15.61 -14.29 -10.98
C PRO A 59 -15.92 -12.83 -10.61
N ALA A 60 -17.13 -12.32 -10.90
CA ALA A 60 -17.50 -10.95 -10.56
C ALA A 60 -17.55 -10.73 -9.04
N LYS A 61 -17.81 -11.78 -8.25
CA LYS A 61 -17.84 -11.72 -6.78
C LYS A 61 -16.49 -11.40 -6.15
N ALA A 62 -15.40 -11.49 -6.90
CA ALA A 62 -14.10 -11.01 -6.44
C ALA A 62 -14.14 -9.52 -6.03
N ALA A 63 -15.00 -8.71 -6.63
CA ALA A 63 -15.19 -7.30 -6.26
C ALA A 63 -15.86 -7.12 -4.87
N ILE A 64 -16.59 -8.12 -4.39
CA ILE A 64 -17.38 -8.06 -3.14
C ILE A 64 -16.64 -8.76 -1.99
N TYR A 65 -16.01 -9.90 -2.26
CA TYR A 65 -15.36 -10.73 -1.24
C TYR A 65 -13.85 -10.49 -1.07
N THR A 66 -13.28 -9.54 -1.81
CA THR A 66 -11.87 -9.16 -1.66
C THR A 66 -11.72 -7.65 -1.67
N ALA A 67 -10.53 -7.17 -1.33
CA ALA A 67 -10.19 -5.75 -1.43
C ALA A 67 -10.10 -5.23 -2.89
N ARG A 68 -10.22 -6.10 -3.91
CA ARG A 68 -9.97 -5.76 -5.32
C ARG A 68 -10.75 -4.54 -5.82
N SER A 69 -11.99 -4.33 -5.38
CA SER A 69 -12.81 -3.20 -5.81
C SER A 69 -12.28 -1.85 -5.37
N ASN A 70 -11.45 -1.81 -4.33
CA ASN A 70 -10.87 -0.59 -3.77
C ASN A 70 -9.32 -0.60 -3.77
N LEU A 71 -8.70 -1.64 -4.34
CA LEU A 71 -7.25 -1.78 -4.37
C LEU A 71 -6.69 -1.21 -5.68
N VAL A 72 -5.86 -0.20 -5.59
CA VAL A 72 -5.16 0.42 -6.73
C VAL A 72 -3.67 0.11 -6.64
N ALA A 73 -3.09 -0.35 -7.74
CA ALA A 73 -1.65 -0.58 -7.86
C ALA A 73 -0.96 0.64 -8.49
N VAL A 74 -0.03 1.26 -7.77
CA VAL A 74 0.88 2.28 -8.31
C VAL A 74 2.12 1.59 -8.88
N ILE A 75 2.20 1.49 -10.20
CA ILE A 75 3.27 0.75 -10.91
C ILE A 75 4.18 1.72 -11.66
N SER A 76 5.48 1.62 -11.42
CA SER A 76 6.53 2.34 -12.15
C SER A 76 7.79 1.48 -12.23
N ASN A 77 8.53 1.61 -13.34
CA ASN A 77 9.85 1.02 -13.52
C ASN A 77 10.99 1.98 -13.11
N GLY A 78 10.67 3.20 -12.66
CA GLY A 78 11.63 4.19 -12.16
C GLY A 78 12.46 4.91 -13.23
N THR A 79 12.04 4.90 -14.50
CA THR A 79 12.79 5.59 -15.57
C THR A 79 12.53 7.10 -15.63
N ALA A 80 11.51 7.61 -14.94
CA ALA A 80 11.16 9.03 -14.88
C ALA A 80 10.63 9.40 -13.48
N ILE A 81 11.54 9.56 -12.52
CA ILE A 81 11.19 9.87 -11.13
C ILE A 81 11.21 11.39 -10.95
N LEU A 82 10.04 12.03 -11.00
CA LEU A 82 9.92 13.49 -10.88
C LEU A 82 10.87 14.20 -11.88
N GLY A 83 11.68 15.15 -11.42
CA GLY A 83 12.76 15.77 -12.19
C GLY A 83 14.12 15.07 -12.10
N LEU A 84 14.20 13.90 -11.44
CA LEU A 84 15.45 13.18 -11.19
C LEU A 84 15.82 12.20 -12.33
N GLY A 85 14.90 11.97 -13.28
CA GLY A 85 15.12 11.09 -14.41
C GLY A 85 15.14 9.60 -14.04
N ASN A 86 16.03 8.84 -14.66
CA ASN A 86 16.11 7.39 -14.52
C ASN A 86 17.10 6.99 -13.41
N LEU A 87 16.57 6.72 -12.22
CA LEU A 87 17.35 6.15 -11.10
C LEU A 87 16.95 4.71 -10.76
N GLY A 88 16.06 4.10 -11.56
CA GLY A 88 15.64 2.72 -11.43
C GLY A 88 14.53 2.47 -10.40
N ALA A 89 14.02 1.24 -10.40
CA ALA A 89 12.80 0.88 -9.68
C ALA A 89 12.89 1.07 -8.15
N LEU A 90 14.03 0.75 -7.53
CA LEU A 90 14.21 0.90 -6.08
C LEU A 90 14.21 2.37 -5.65
N ALA A 91 14.90 3.24 -6.40
CA ALA A 91 14.93 4.68 -6.12
C ALA A 91 13.54 5.32 -6.26
N SER A 92 12.62 4.72 -7.03
CA SER A 92 11.27 5.24 -7.17
C SER A 92 10.34 4.94 -5.99
N LYS A 93 10.71 4.01 -5.10
CA LYS A 93 9.83 3.49 -4.03
C LYS A 93 9.28 4.58 -3.11
N PRO A 94 10.08 5.54 -2.60
CA PRO A 94 9.54 6.63 -1.80
C PRO A 94 8.48 7.46 -2.54
N VAL A 95 8.62 7.64 -3.85
CA VAL A 95 7.61 8.38 -4.64
C VAL A 95 6.34 7.53 -4.80
N MET A 96 6.47 6.24 -5.09
CA MET A 96 5.32 5.35 -5.32
C MET A 96 4.51 5.09 -4.04
N GLU A 97 5.15 5.03 -2.87
CA GLU A 97 4.47 4.93 -1.58
C GLU A 97 3.70 6.20 -1.21
N GLY A 98 4.07 7.35 -1.78
CA GLY A 98 3.39 8.63 -1.55
C GLY A 98 2.28 8.96 -2.54
N LYS A 99 1.92 8.02 -3.41
CA LYS A 99 0.86 8.15 -4.40
C LYS A 99 -0.36 7.35 -3.99
#